data_AF-A0AAV5RC44-F1
#
_entry.id   AF-A0AAV5RC44-F1
#
_cell.length_a   1.000
_cell.length_b   1.000
_cell.length_c   1.000
_cell.angle_alpha   90.00
_cell.angle_beta   90.00
_cell.angle_gamma   90.00
#
_symmetry.space_group_name_H-M   'P 1'
#
loop_
_entity.id
_entity.type
_entity.pdbx_description
1 polymer ?
#
loop_
_entity_poly.entity_id
_entity_poly.type
_entity_poly.pdbx_seq_one_letter_code
_entity_poly.pdbx_strand_id
1 'polypeptide(L)'
;MVTGANVTFLPMHFLGMNGMPRRIPDYPDAFAGFNAICSFGAVLSIVSLLFFGYVIYDQLVNGLVNKDLSTNSLLKDPDFFESNETFKSNEVKSESIEFLLNYPPMFHTFNTKV
;
A
#
# COMPACT_ATOMS: atom_id res chain seq x y z
N MET A 1 5.54 -6.60 1.17
CA MET A 1 5.72 -6.39 -0.28
C MET A 1 7.06 -5.73 -0.59
N VAL A 2 7.36 -4.52 -0.06
CA VAL A 2 8.56 -3.73 -0.39
C VAL A 2 9.87 -4.54 -0.29
N THR A 3 10.11 -5.23 0.83
CA THR A 3 11.31 -6.05 0.99
C THR A 3 11.40 -7.18 -0.02
N GLY A 4 10.29 -7.87 -0.32
CA GLY A 4 10.23 -8.95 -1.31
C GLY A 4 10.48 -8.44 -2.74
N ALA A 5 9.91 -7.29 -3.08
CA ALA A 5 10.16 -6.63 -4.37
C ALA A 5 11.64 -6.27 -4.52
N ASN A 6 12.27 -5.70 -3.49
CA ASN A 6 13.70 -5.39 -3.52
C ASN A 6 14.56 -6.65 -3.69
N VAL A 7 14.26 -7.73 -2.96
CA VAL A 7 14.97 -9.02 -3.11
C VAL A 7 14.77 -9.63 -4.50
N THR A 8 13.65 -9.36 -5.17
CA THR A 8 13.38 -9.84 -6.55
C THR A 8 14.11 -9.03 -7.61
N PHE A 9 14.08 -7.69 -7.51
CA PHE A 9 14.56 -6.82 -8.59
C PHE A 9 16.03 -6.39 -8.44
N LEU A 10 16.57 -6.39 -7.22
CA LEU A 10 17.97 -6.00 -6.99
C LEU A 10 18.95 -6.98 -7.65
N PRO A 11 18.81 -8.32 -7.52
CA PRO A 11 19.71 -9.26 -8.18
C PRO A 11 19.68 -9.19 -9.71
N MET A 12 18.55 -8.77 -10.28
CA MET A 12 18.39 -8.61 -11.74
C MET A 12 19.36 -7.57 -12.32
N HIS A 13 19.77 -6.56 -11.54
CA HIS A 13 20.79 -5.59 -11.96
C HIS A 13 22.16 -6.27 -12.11
N PHE A 14 22.53 -7.13 -11.17
CA PHE A 14 23.78 -7.90 -11.23
C PHE A 14 23.76 -8.92 -12.38
N LEU A 15 22.63 -9.58 -12.63
CA LEU A 15 22.44 -10.47 -13.78
C LEU A 15 22.61 -9.73 -15.12
N GLY A 16 22.06 -8.51 -15.22
CA GLY A 16 22.21 -7.65 -16.40
C GLY A 16 23.66 -7.22 -16.66
N MET A 17 24.41 -6.87 -15.61
CA MET A 17 25.84 -6.54 -15.74
C MET A 17 26.69 -7.74 -16.15
N ASN A 18 26.31 -8.96 -15.75
CA ASN A 18 26.96 -10.20 -16.17
C ASN A 18 26.54 -10.68 -17.58
N GLY A 19 25.77 -9.87 -18.32
CA GLY A 19 25.44 -10.13 -19.72
C GLY A 19 24.32 -11.16 -19.93
N MET A 20 23.48 -11.42 -18.93
CA MET A 20 22.32 -12.30 -19.11
C MET A 20 21.34 -11.69 -20.16
N PRO A 21 21.05 -12.38 -21.28
CA PRO A 21 20.12 -11.86 -22.28
C PRO A 21 18.66 -11.96 -21.78
N ARG A 22 17.84 -10.99 -22.17
CA ARG A 22 16.42 -10.93 -21.77
C ARG A 22 15.58 -11.97 -22.54
N ARG A 23 14.54 -12.51 -21.87
CA ARG A 23 13.50 -13.38 -22.45
C ARG A 23 13.98 -14.76 -22.91
N ILE A 24 14.97 -15.32 -22.21
CA ILE A 24 15.38 -16.70 -22.45
C ILE A 24 14.71 -17.61 -21.40
N PRO A 25 14.08 -18.72 -21.82
CA PRO A 25 13.44 -19.65 -20.88
C PRO A 25 14.45 -20.49 -20.08
N ASP A 26 15.65 -20.70 -20.61
CA ASP A 26 16.71 -21.49 -19.99
C ASP A 26 18.02 -20.68 -19.93
N TYR A 27 18.83 -20.89 -18.90
CA TYR A 27 20.03 -20.09 -18.67
C TYR A 27 21.20 -20.97 -18.20
N PRO A 28 22.46 -20.60 -18.55
CA PRO A 28 23.63 -21.29 -18.02
C PRO A 28 23.68 -21.30 -16.49
N ASP A 29 24.22 -22.37 -15.90
CA ASP A 29 24.31 -22.58 -14.45
C ASP A 29 24.97 -21.43 -13.69
N ALA A 30 25.83 -20.64 -14.34
CA ALA A 30 26.44 -19.44 -13.77
C ALA A 30 25.42 -18.39 -13.29
N PHE A 31 24.21 -18.36 -13.87
CA PHE A 31 23.14 -17.44 -13.49
C PHE A 31 22.13 -18.04 -12.51
N ALA A 32 22.23 -19.33 -12.20
CA ALA A 32 21.24 -20.02 -11.37
C ALA A 32 21.14 -19.46 -9.95
N GLY A 33 22.26 -19.04 -9.35
CA GLY A 33 22.28 -18.49 -7.99
C GLY A 33 21.43 -17.23 -7.83
N PHE A 34 21.63 -16.22 -8.68
CA PHE A 34 20.86 -14.98 -8.61
C PHE A 34 19.38 -15.19 -9.02
N ASN A 35 19.10 -16.07 -9.99
CA ASN A 35 17.72 -16.41 -10.35
C ASN A 35 16.97 -17.14 -9.22
N ALA A 36 17.65 -17.95 -8.41
CA ALA A 36 17.06 -18.58 -7.23
C ALA A 36 16.67 -17.53 -6.17
N ILE A 37 17.52 -16.52 -5.92
CA ILE A 37 17.23 -15.41 -5.00
C ILE A 37 16.03 -14.60 -5.51
N CYS A 38 15.98 -14.29 -6.81
CA CYS A 38 14.83 -13.62 -7.42
C CYS A 38 13.52 -14.39 -7.21
N SER A 39 13.56 -15.71 -7.40
CA SER A 39 12.39 -16.57 -7.23
C SER A 39 11.89 -16.58 -5.78
N PHE A 40 12.81 -16.60 -4.81
CA PHE A 40 12.45 -16.49 -3.39
C PHE A 40 11.81 -15.14 -3.05
N GLY A 41 12.35 -14.03 -3.58
CA GLY A 41 11.75 -12.70 -3.44
C GLY A 41 10.34 -12.61 -4.03
N ALA A 42 10.09 -13.29 -5.15
CA ALA A 42 8.78 -13.32 -5.78
C ALA A 42 7.74 -14.03 -4.91
N VAL A 43 8.12 -15.16 -4.28
CA VAL A 43 7.25 -15.86 -3.31
C VAL A 43 6.89 -14.96 -2.13
N LEU A 44 7.86 -14.22 -1.56
CA LEU A 44 7.59 -13.27 -0.48
C LEU A 44 6.60 -12.17 -0.89
N SER A 45 6.67 -11.72 -2.13
CA SER A 45 5.75 -10.71 -2.67
C SER A 45 4.33 -11.26 -2.82
N ILE A 46 4.19 -12.51 -3.27
CA ILE A 46 2.90 -13.20 -3.39
C ILE A 46 2.26 -13.40 -2.00
N VAL A 47 3.04 -13.84 -1.00
CA VAL A 47 2.55 -14.00 0.37
C VAL A 47 2.03 -12.65 0.92
N SER A 48 2.74 -11.56 0.64
CA SER A 48 2.29 -10.23 1.03
C SER A 48 1.00 -9.80 0.33
N LEU A 49 0.78 -10.22 -0.91
CA LEU A 49 -0.46 -9.94 -1.64
C LEU A 49 -1.64 -10.72 -1.05
N LEU A 50 -1.44 -11.99 -0.70
CA LEU A 50 -2.46 -12.79 -0.02
C LEU A 50 -2.83 -12.18 1.34
N PHE A 51 -1.84 -11.72 2.10
CA PHE A 51 -2.08 -10.99 3.35
C PHE A 51 -2.88 -9.70 3.11
N PHE A 52 -2.59 -8.94 2.05
CA PHE A 52 -3.39 -7.77 1.69
C PHE A 52 -4.85 -8.14 1.34
N GLY A 53 -5.07 -9.26 0.66
CA GLY A 53 -6.41 -9.79 0.42
C GLY A 53 -7.18 -10.10 1.70
N TYR A 54 -6.50 -10.65 2.71
CA TYR A 54 -7.08 -10.87 4.04
C TYR A 54 -7.44 -9.54 4.74
N VAL A 55 -6.58 -8.52 4.65
CA VAL A 55 -6.87 -7.19 5.23
C VAL A 55 -8.11 -6.56 4.57
N ILE A 56 -8.29 -6.71 3.25
CA ILE A 56 -9.51 -6.26 2.58
C ILE A 56 -10.74 -6.99 3.13
N TYR A 57 -10.66 -8.32 3.29
CA TYR A 57 -11.74 -9.11 3.85
C TYR A 57 -12.11 -8.65 5.26
N ASP A 58 -11.12 -8.44 6.13
CA ASP A 58 -11.36 -7.95 7.49
C ASP A 58 -11.99 -6.55 7.50
N GLN A 59 -11.52 -5.64 6.63
CA GLN A 59 -12.07 -4.30 6.52
C GLN A 59 -13.54 -4.29 6.06
N LEU A 60 -13.94 -5.23 5.20
CA LEU A 60 -15.32 -5.34 4.71
C LEU A 60 -16.28 -5.91 5.78
N VAL A 61 -15.81 -6.84 6.61
CA VAL A 61 -16.66 -7.51 7.62
C VAL A 61 -16.65 -6.76 8.96
N ASN A 62 -15.47 -6.32 9.41
CA ASN A 62 -15.23 -5.76 10.74
C ASN A 62 -14.97 -4.24 10.71
N GLY A 63 -15.14 -3.56 9.58
CA GLY A 63 -14.81 -2.14 9.43
C GLY A 63 -15.49 -1.18 10.43
N LEU A 64 -16.74 -1.45 10.81
CA LEU A 64 -17.46 -0.64 11.82
C LEU A 64 -16.87 -0.83 13.22
N VAL A 65 -16.57 -2.08 13.59
CA VAL A 65 -15.94 -2.40 14.89
C VAL A 65 -14.54 -1.79 14.95
N ASN A 66 -13.78 -1.85 13.86
CA ASN A 66 -12.45 -1.26 13.75
C ASN A 66 -12.48 0.28 13.90
N LYS A 67 -13.56 0.95 13.49
CA LYS A 67 -13.74 2.40 13.70
C LYS A 67 -13.85 2.75 15.18
N ASP A 68 -14.64 1.99 15.93
CA ASP A 68 -14.92 2.27 17.34
C ASP A 68 -13.74 1.89 18.25
N LEU A 69 -12.97 0.85 17.87
CA LEU A 69 -11.81 0.38 18.62
C LEU A 69 -10.53 1.19 18.34
N SER A 70 -10.41 1.84 17.18
CA SER A 70 -9.19 2.55 16.81
C SER A 70 -9.09 3.90 17.52
N THR A 71 -8.13 4.02 18.43
CA THR A 71 -7.81 5.28 19.13
C THR A 71 -7.10 6.31 18.26
N ASN A 72 -6.62 5.93 17.07
CA ASN A 72 -5.92 6.79 16.11
C ASN A 72 -6.46 6.52 14.70
N SER A 73 -7.70 6.95 14.45
CA SER A 73 -8.34 6.91 13.13
C SER A 73 -8.23 8.24 12.38
N LEU A 74 -7.34 9.13 12.83
CA LEU A 74 -7.17 10.44 12.22
C LEU A 74 -6.34 10.34 10.95
N LEU A 75 -6.86 10.91 9.88
CA LEU A 75 -6.17 11.05 8.60
C LEU A 75 -4.96 11.99 8.71
N LYS A 76 -4.98 12.89 9.70
CA LYS A 76 -3.91 13.84 9.99
C LYS A 76 -3.89 14.14 11.48
N ASP A 77 -2.70 14.23 12.06
CA ASP A 77 -2.52 14.67 13.44
C ASP A 77 -2.60 16.21 13.54
N PRO A 78 -2.96 16.78 14.71
CA PRO A 78 -2.96 18.23 14.92
C PRO A 78 -1.57 18.84 14.70
N ASP A 79 -1.55 20.08 14.20
CA ASP A 79 -0.30 20.82 14.05
C ASP A 79 0.31 21.15 15.42
N PHE A 80 1.62 21.38 15.49
CA PHE A 80 2.34 21.58 16.76
C PHE A 80 1.75 22.69 17.66
N PHE A 81 1.16 23.74 17.08
CA PHE A 81 0.58 24.87 17.81
C PHE A 81 -0.94 24.78 18.00
N GLU A 82 -1.58 23.72 17.50
CA GLU A 82 -3.03 23.54 17.56
C GLU A 82 -3.43 22.73 18.78
N SER A 83 -4.46 23.17 19.50
CA SER A 83 -5.01 22.39 20.61
C SER A 83 -5.95 21.31 20.10
N ASN A 84 -6.09 20.20 20.83
CA ASN A 84 -7.00 19.11 20.45
C ASN A 84 -8.45 19.57 20.27
N GLU A 85 -8.91 20.55 21.04
CA GLU A 85 -10.28 21.08 20.91
C GLU A 85 -10.43 21.92 19.63
N THR A 86 -9.42 22.70 19.27
CA THR A 86 -9.38 23.41 17.99
C THR A 86 -9.36 22.43 16.83
N PHE A 87 -8.57 21.36 16.93
CA PHE A 87 -8.49 20.33 15.90
C PHE A 87 -9.82 19.57 15.73
N LYS A 88 -10.49 19.19 16.82
CA LYS A 88 -11.82 18.55 16.78
C LYS A 88 -12.89 19.39 16.09
N SER A 89 -12.76 20.72 16.11
CA SER A 89 -13.69 21.59 15.38
C SER A 89 -13.45 21.63 13.86
N ASN A 90 -12.23 21.30 13.42
CA ASN A 90 -11.79 21.29 12.02
C ASN A 90 -10.91 20.06 11.74
N GLU A 91 -11.49 18.86 11.89
CA GLU A 91 -10.74 17.59 11.87
C GLU A 91 -10.18 17.25 10.48
N VAL A 92 -10.92 17.59 9.41
CA VAL A 92 -10.54 17.25 8.04
C VAL A 92 -9.89 18.45 7.38
N LYS A 93 -8.55 18.40 7.28
CA LYS A 93 -7.73 19.38 6.53
C LYS A 93 -7.16 18.71 5.28
N SER A 94 -7.78 18.94 4.12
CA SER A 94 -7.33 18.41 2.83
C SER A 94 -7.34 19.47 1.73
N GLU A 95 -6.44 19.31 0.76
CA GLU A 95 -6.36 20.16 -0.44
C GLU A 95 -7.42 19.80 -1.50
N SER A 96 -8.01 18.61 -1.37
CA SER A 96 -9.05 18.09 -2.24
C SER A 96 -10.38 17.96 -1.49
N ILE A 97 -11.49 18.08 -2.22
CA ILE A 97 -12.85 17.94 -1.67
C ILE A 97 -13.23 16.49 -1.34
N GLU A 98 -12.44 15.51 -1.78
CA GLU A 98 -12.78 14.08 -1.66
C GLU A 98 -12.89 13.59 -0.20
N PHE A 99 -12.08 14.14 0.69
CA PHE A 99 -12.08 13.79 2.12
C PHE A 99 -13.14 14.55 2.94
N LEU A 100 -13.73 15.61 2.39
CA LEU A 100 -14.82 16.35 3.02
C LEU A 100 -16.19 15.72 2.75
N LEU A 101 -16.27 14.78 1.82
CA LEU A 101 -17.51 14.07 1.50
C LEU A 101 -17.84 13.02 2.57
N ASN A 102 -19.12 12.70 2.68
CA ASN A 102 -19.57 11.58 3.51
C ASN A 102 -19.01 10.27 2.95
N TYR A 103 -18.66 9.34 3.86
CA TYR A 103 -18.27 7.98 3.51
C TYR A 103 -19.38 6.99 3.95
N PRO A 104 -19.94 6.17 3.04
CA PRO A 104 -19.77 6.20 1.58
C PRO A 104 -20.44 7.43 0.93
N PRO A 105 -19.89 7.94 -0.19
CA PRO A 105 -20.44 9.13 -0.85
C PRO A 105 -21.80 8.85 -1.48
N MET A 106 -22.62 9.90 -1.58
CA MET A 106 -23.93 9.83 -2.24
C MET A 106 -23.78 9.62 -3.76
N PHE A 107 -24.75 8.96 -4.40
CA PHE A 107 -24.74 8.74 -5.86
C PHE A 107 -24.69 10.05 -6.68
N HIS A 108 -25.32 11.12 -6.15
CA HIS A 108 -25.28 12.48 -6.69
C HIS A 108 -24.84 13.44 -5.60
N THR A 109 -23.52 13.62 -5.48
CA THR A 109 -22.92 14.41 -4.40
C THR A 109 -23.11 15.91 -4.57
N PHE A 110 -23.01 16.41 -5.81
CA PHE A 110 -23.02 17.85 -6.10
C PHE A 110 -24.33 18.26 -6.77
N ASN A 111 -25.36 18.50 -5.96
CA ASN A 111 -26.65 19.02 -6.45
C ASN A 111 -26.58 20.52 -6.77
N THR A 112 -25.64 21.23 -6.15
CA THR A 112 -25.28 22.62 -6.46
C THR A 112 -23.80 22.69 -6.81
N LYS A 113 -23.44 23.61 -7.70
CA LYS A 113 -22.02 23.83 -8.04
C LYS A 113 -21.28 24.30 -6.77
N VAL A 114 -20.13 23.67 -6.52
CA VAL A 114 -19.18 24.04 -5.46
C VAL A 114 -18.30 25.18 -5.98
#